data_AF-A0A2A3G6N6-F1
#
_entry.id   AF-A0A2A3G6N6-F1
#
_cell.length_a   1.000
_cell.length_b   1.000
_cell.length_c   1.000
_cell.angle_alpha   90.00
_cell.angle_beta   90.00
_cell.angle_gamma   90.00
#
_symmetry.space_group_name_H-M   'P 1'
#
loop_
_entity.id
_entity.type
_entity.pdbx_description
1 polymer ?
#
loop_
_entity_poly.entity_id
_entity_poly.type
_entity_poly.pdbx_seq_one_letter_code
_entity_poly.pdbx_strand_id
1 'polypeptide(L)' 'MTVHTLVRSTGRRGWTVRCDACEHTFAAAVAGRPEAVAFAETNGWIVGERTWCPMCAAAHTSRRTA' A
#
# COMPACT_ATOMS: atom_id res chain seq x y z
N MET A 1 15.48 -6.82 -6.83
CA MET A 1 14.41 -5.95 -7.36
C MET A 1 13.98 -5.04 -6.23
N THR A 2 14.27 -3.74 -6.33
CA THR A 2 14.04 -2.77 -5.25
C THR A 2 12.56 -2.42 -5.24
N VAL A 3 11.86 -2.77 -4.16
CA VAL A 3 10.41 -2.62 -4.03
C VAL A 3 10.06 -1.15 -3.77
N HIS A 4 9.48 -0.48 -4.77
CA HIS A 4 9.03 0.93 -4.74
C HIS A 4 7.62 1.07 -4.14
N THR A 5 7.34 0.47 -2.98
CA THR A 5 5.98 0.42 -2.40
C THR A 5 5.58 1.66 -1.61
N LEU A 6 6.56 2.44 -1.17
CA LEU A 6 6.37 3.66 -0.40
C LEU A 6 7.24 4.77 -0.99
N VAL A 7 6.60 5.71 -1.67
CA VAL A 7 7.27 6.89 -2.22
C VAL A 7 6.88 8.08 -1.37
N ARG A 8 7.87 8.81 -0.85
CA ARG A 8 7.62 10.06 -0.14
C ARG A 8 7.07 11.07 -1.16
N SER A 9 5.93 11.68 -0.83
CA SER A 9 5.37 12.76 -1.66
C SER A 9 6.34 13.95 -1.65
N THR A 10 6.76 14.41 -2.83
CA THR A 10 7.70 15.53 -2.98
C THR A 10 7.08 16.90 -2.66
N GLY A 11 5.75 16.99 -2.49
CA GLY A 11 5.03 18.25 -2.28
C GLY A 11 4.12 18.32 -1.04
N ARG A 12 3.81 17.20 -0.38
CA ARG A 12 3.06 17.17 0.89
C ARG A 12 3.85 16.35 1.91
N ARG A 13 3.80 16.74 3.19
CA ARG A 13 4.39 15.98 4.32
C ARG A 13 3.65 14.65 4.51
N GLY A 14 3.83 13.72 3.57
CA GLY A 14 3.09 12.47 3.52
C GLY A 14 3.76 11.41 2.66
N TRP A 15 3.26 10.19 2.78
CA TRP A 15 3.70 9.01 2.06
C TRP A 15 2.64 8.60 1.05
N THR A 16 3.08 8.09 -0.10
CA THR A 16 2.18 7.44 -1.05
C THR A 16 2.46 5.95 -1.03
N VAL A 17 1.43 5.17 -0.73
CA VAL A 17 1.42 3.71 -0.84
C VAL A 17 0.97 3.36 -2.25
N ARG A 18 1.66 2.42 -2.90
CA ARG A 18 1.30 1.95 -4.25
C ARG A 18 1.06 0.44 -4.23
N CYS A 19 0.00 0.01 -4.90
CA CYS A 19 -0.30 -1.41 -5.13
C CYS A 19 0.65 -1.95 -6.20
N ASP A 20 1.30 -3.09 -5.94
CA ASP A 20 2.22 -3.71 -6.90
C ASP A 20 1.49 -4.41 -8.06
N ALA A 21 0.19 -4.66 -7.94
CA ALA A 21 -0.60 -5.38 -8.95
C ALA A 21 -1.32 -4.47 -9.93
N CYS A 22 -1.90 -3.36 -9.46
CA CYS A 22 -2.74 -2.47 -10.27
C CYS A 22 -2.30 -0.99 -10.23
N GLU A 23 -1.16 -0.70 -9.59
CA GLU A 23 -0.58 0.65 -9.46
C GLU A 23 -1.47 1.68 -8.76
N HIS A 24 -2.63 1.26 -8.21
CA HIS A 24 -3.49 2.12 -7.40
C HIS A 24 -2.68 2.75 -6.26
N THR A 25 -2.90 4.04 -6.01
CA THR A 25 -2.16 4.79 -5.00
C THR A 25 -3.06 5.28 -3.88
N PHE A 26 -2.50 5.34 -2.69
CA PHE A 26 -3.14 5.86 -1.50
C PHE A 26 -2.21 6.85 -0.80
N ALA A 27 -2.69 8.06 -0.57
CA ALA A 27 -1.93 9.12 0.08
C ALA A 27 -2.12 9.04 1.61
N ALA A 28 -1.09 8.60 2.31
CA ALA A 28 -0.99 8.64 3.76
C ALA A 28 -0.40 9.99 4.20
N ALA A 29 -1.24 10.89 4.68
CA ALA A 29 -0.86 12.22 5.16
C ALA A 29 -0.23 12.21 6.57
N VAL A 30 0.72 11.30 6.80
CA VAL A 30 1.44 11.12 8.06
C VAL A 30 2.93 11.32 7.86
N ALA A 31 3.64 11.71 8.92
CA ALA A 31 5.04 12.11 8.82
C ALA A 31 5.99 10.89 8.72
N GLY A 32 5.78 9.87 9.54
CA GLY A 32 6.63 8.69 9.64
C GLY A 32 6.21 7.56 8.70
N ARG A 33 7.22 6.82 8.23
CA ARG A 33 7.01 5.61 7.43
C ARG A 33 6.24 4.52 8.20
N PRO A 34 6.54 4.22 9.47
CA PRO A 34 5.76 3.23 10.24
C PRO A 34 4.30 3.65 10.40
N GLU A 35 4.03 4.94 10.64
CA GLU A 35 2.66 5.46 10.70
C GLU A 35 1.96 5.34 9.35
N ALA A 36 2.66 5.55 8.23
CA ALA A 36 2.08 5.38 6.89
C ALA A 36 1.68 3.94 6.61
N VAL A 37 2.49 2.97 7.08
CA VAL A 37 2.16 1.54 6.99
C VAL A 37 0.93 1.22 7.84
N ALA A 38 0.94 1.58 9.12
CA ALA A 38 -0.19 1.32 10.02
C ALA A 38 -1.49 1.99 9.51
N PHE A 39 -1.39 3.20 8.96
CA PHE A 39 -2.52 3.90 8.36
C PHE A 39 -3.04 3.18 7.11
N ALA A 40 -2.15 2.67 6.25
CA ALA A 40 -2.54 1.89 5.09
C ALA A 40 -3.22 0.57 5.49
N GLU A 41 -2.64 -0.16 6.45
CA GLU A 41 -3.18 -1.41 6.98
C GLU A 41 -4.57 -1.22 7.60
N THR A 42 -4.76 -0.11 8.34
CA THR A 42 -6.08 0.28 8.87
C THR A 42 -7.11 0.52 7.75
N ASN A 43 -6.67 0.94 6.57
CA ASN A 43 -7.51 1.12 5.39
C ASN A 43 -7.62 -0.17 4.53
N GLY A 44 -7.21 -1.32 5.07
CA GLY A 44 -7.33 -2.62 4.42
C GLY A 44 -6.25 -2.92 3.39
N TRP A 45 -5.16 -2.14 3.35
CA TRP A 45 -4.01 -2.48 2.54
C TRP A 45 -3.19 -3.58 3.19
N ILE A 46 -2.63 -4.47 2.38
CA ILE A 46 -1.59 -5.40 2.85
C ILE A 46 -0.25 -4.78 2.46
N VAL A 47 0.63 -4.54 3.43
CA VAL A 47 1.96 -3.98 3.22
C VAL A 47 3.01 -4.97 3.71
N GLY A 48 3.97 -5.33 2.86
CA GLY A 48 4.96 -6.37 3.18
C GLY A 48 5.93 -6.59 2.01
N GLU A 49 6.25 -7.85 1.71
CA GLU A 49 7.08 -8.21 0.55
C GLU A 49 6.44 -7.75 -0.79
N ARG A 50 5.11 -7.80 -0.86
CA ARG A 50 4.30 -7.11 -1.87
C ARG A 50 3.24 -6.26 -1.19
N THR A 51 2.97 -5.09 -1.76
CA THR A 51 1.88 -4.22 -1.33
C THR A 51 0.65 -4.41 -2.21
N TRP A 52 -0.50 -4.61 -1.57
CA TRP A 52 -1.76 -4.88 -2.24
C TRP A 52 -2.84 -3.92 -1.76
N CYS A 53 -3.59 -3.34 -2.69
CA CYS A 53 -4.81 -2.61 -2.34
C CYS A 53 -5.90 -3.61 -1.91
N PRO A 54 -6.93 -3.16 -1.16
CA PRO A 54 -7.99 -4.03 -0.64
C PRO A 54 -8.65 -4.90 -1.72
N MET A 55 -8.88 -4.31 -2.90
CA MET A 55 -9.51 -5.00 -4.02
C MET A 55 -8.63 -6.12 -4.61
N CYS A 56 -7.34 -5.85 -4.81
CA CYS A 56 -6.41 -6.86 -5.29
C CYS A 56 -6.20 -7.96 -4.25
N ALA A 57 -6.13 -7.59 -2.97
CA ALA A 57 -5.99 -8.54 -1.87
C ALA A 57 -7.17 -9.53 -1.86
N ALA A 58 -8.40 -9.00 -1.90
CA ALA A 58 -9.62 -9.80 -1.98
C ALA A 58 -9.66 -10.70 -3.23
N ALA A 59 -9.29 -10.17 -4.41
CA ALA A 59 -9.27 -10.93 -5.65
C ALA A 59 -8.29 -12.11 -5.61
N HIS A 60 -7.14 -11.96 -4.95
CA HIS A 60 -6.16 -13.04 -4.83
C HIS A 60 -6.48 -14.06 -3.76
N THR A 61 -7.06 -13.64 -2.63
CA THR A 61 -7.58 -14.60 -1.65
C THR A 61 -8.66 -15.47 -2.29
N SER A 62 -9.59 -14.89 -3.06
CA SER A 62 -10.64 -15.66 -3.74
C SER A 62 -10.10 -16.64 -4.79
N ARG A 63 -8.97 -16.33 -5.45
CA ARG A 63 -8.31 -17.26 -6.39
C ARG A 63 -7.59 -18.42 -5.71
N ARG A 64 -7.24 -18.31 -4.43
CA ARG A 64 -6.58 -19.41 -3.68
C ARG A 64 -7.57 -20.41 -3.09
N THR A 65 -8.83 -20.01 -2.94
CA THR A 65 -9.89 -20.85 -2.37
C THR A 65 -10.77 -21.51 -3.44
N ALA A 66 -10.59 -21.15 -4.71
CA ALA A 66 -11.31 -21.69 -5.87
C ALA A 66 -10.57 -22.86 -6.52
#